data_AF-A0A352RTJ5-F1
#
_entry.id   AF-A0A352RTJ5-F1
#
_cell.length_a   1.000
_cell.length_b   1.000
_cell.length_c   1.000
_cell.angle_alpha   90.00
_cell.angle_beta   90.00
_cell.angle_gamma   90.00
#
_symmetry.space_group_name_H-M   'P 1'
#
loop_
_entity.id
_entity.type
_entity.pdbx_description
1 polymer ?
#
loop_
_entity_poly.entity_id
_entity_poly.type
_entity_poly.pdbx_seq_one_letter_code
_entity_poly.pdbx_strand_id
1 'polypeptide(L)'
;GRYEVIEYTGNAVKTLSMQERMTLTNMSTELGAQTALIAPDATTMAWLADAGVDAATLAAIEPRQWRSDADAPVLATHRFDAGTLVPQVAAPHS
;
A
#
# COMPACT_ATOMS: atom_id res chain seq x y z
N GLY A 1 -6.19 11.20 11.43
CA GLY A 1 -6.07 12.67 11.58
C GLY A 1 -4.99 13.15 12.55
N ARG A 2 -4.14 12.28 13.13
CA ARG A 2 -3.10 12.68 14.11
C ARG A 2 -1.68 12.64 13.53
N TYR A 3 -1.49 13.05 12.27
CA TYR A 3 -0.21 12.91 11.55
C TYR A 3 0.30 11.45 11.51
N GLU A 4 -0.64 10.51 11.33
CA GLU A 4 -0.34 9.08 11.28
C GLU A 4 -0.16 8.63 9.84
N VAL A 5 0.70 7.64 9.64
CA VAL A 5 0.87 6.93 8.37
C VAL A 5 0.11 5.61 8.45
N ILE A 6 -0.61 5.27 7.38
CA ILE A 6 -1.24 3.95 7.25
C ILE A 6 -0.32 3.05 6.43
N GLU A 7 0.07 1.91 6.97
CA GLU A 7 0.71 0.86 6.19
C GLU A 7 -0.32 -0.23 5.85
N TYR A 8 -0.49 -0.50 4.56
CA TYR A 8 -1.34 -1.61 4.09
C TYR A 8 -0.48 -2.86 3.88
N THR A 9 -0.86 -3.95 4.55
CA THR A 9 -0.14 -5.22 4.51
C THR A 9 -1.08 -6.40 4.29
N GLY A 10 -0.52 -7.61 4.16
CA GLY A 10 -1.28 -8.84 4.03
C GLY A 10 -1.47 -9.32 2.59
N ASN A 11 -2.02 -10.52 2.45
CA ASN A 11 -2.07 -11.22 1.16
C ASN A 11 -2.99 -10.53 0.15
N ALA A 12 -4.13 -9.99 0.61
CA ALA A 12 -5.07 -9.27 -0.26
C ALA A 12 -4.41 -8.06 -0.95
N VAL A 13 -3.58 -7.30 -0.23
CA VAL A 13 -2.84 -6.16 -0.79
C VAL A 13 -1.76 -6.62 -1.77
N LYS A 14 -1.07 -7.73 -1.46
CA LYS A 14 -0.05 -8.31 -2.36
C LYS A 14 -0.62 -8.75 -3.70
N THR A 15 -1.87 -9.20 -3.73
CA THR A 15 -2.54 -9.62 -4.97
C THR A 15 -3.02 -8.46 -5.85
N LEU A 16 -3.05 -7.23 -5.32
CA LEU A 16 -3.42 -6.04 -6.09
C LEU A 16 -2.34 -5.67 -7.09
N SER A 17 -2.76 -5.22 -8.28
CA SER A 17 -1.94 -4.50 -9.25
C SER A 17 -1.45 -3.16 -8.70
N MET A 18 -0.44 -2.55 -9.32
CA MET A 18 0.03 -1.23 -8.89
C MET A 18 -1.06 -0.15 -8.99
N GLN A 19 -1.95 -0.20 -9.97
CA GLN A 19 -3.04 0.79 -10.10
C GLN A 19 -4.02 0.68 -8.93
N GLU A 20 -4.43 -0.53 -8.57
CA GLU A 20 -5.32 -0.77 -7.41
C GLU A 20 -4.64 -0.36 -6.10
N ARG A 21 -3.33 -0.60 -5.95
CA ARG A 21 -2.53 -0.13 -4.81
C ARG A 21 -2.52 1.40 -4.73
N MET A 22 -2.32 2.09 -5.86
CA MET A 22 -2.36 3.55 -5.93
C MET A 22 -3.74 4.08 -5.53
N THR A 23 -4.82 3.50 -6.04
CA THR A 23 -6.19 3.84 -5.63
C THR A 23 -6.40 3.67 -4.13
N LEU A 24 -5.98 2.54 -3.56
CA LEU A 24 -6.10 2.27 -2.12
C LEU A 24 -5.34 3.31 -1.28
N THR A 25 -4.08 3.60 -1.64
CA THR A 25 -3.28 4.61 -0.92
C THR A 25 -3.78 6.03 -1.10
N ASN A 26 -4.38 6.35 -2.26
CA ASN A 26 -4.96 7.66 -2.52
C ASN A 26 -6.15 7.94 -1.60
N MET A 27 -6.98 6.91 -1.36
CA MET A 27 -8.16 6.98 -0.48
C MET A 27 -7.84 7.02 1.03
N SER A 28 -6.56 6.99 1.40
CA SER A 28 -6.14 7.07 2.81
C SER A 28 -6.22 8.48 3.36
N THR A 29 -6.15 9.50 2.51
CA THR A 29 -6.23 10.90 2.91
C THR A 29 -7.61 11.24 3.48
N GLU A 30 -8.66 10.58 3.00
CA GLU A 30 -10.05 10.68 3.47
C GLU A 30 -10.20 10.18 4.91
N LEU A 31 -9.33 9.28 5.37
CA LEU A 31 -9.23 8.85 6.76
C LEU A 31 -8.40 9.82 7.63
N GLY A 32 -7.93 10.92 7.04
CA GLY A 32 -7.04 11.88 7.67
C GLY A 32 -5.64 11.32 7.94
N ALA A 33 -5.19 10.35 7.14
CA ALA A 33 -3.79 9.90 7.18
C ALA A 33 -2.89 10.94 6.52
N GLN A 34 -1.66 11.08 7.01
CA GLN A 34 -0.66 11.94 6.39
C GLN A 34 -0.17 11.38 5.06
N THR A 35 0.00 10.07 5.00
CA THR A 35 0.29 9.31 3.79
C THR A 35 -0.07 7.84 4.04
N ALA A 36 -0.02 7.03 2.98
CA ALA A 36 -0.13 5.60 3.08
C ALA A 36 0.98 4.87 2.30
N LEU A 37 1.38 3.72 2.82
CA LEU A 37 2.50 2.94 2.32
C LEU A 37 2.07 1.50 2.03
N ILE A 38 2.64 0.94 0.96
CA ILE A 38 2.64 -0.49 0.66
C ILE A 38 4.08 -0.85 0.35
N ALA A 39 4.65 -1.82 1.08
CA ALA A 39 6.03 -2.23 0.85
C ALA A 39 6.21 -2.79 -0.58
N PRO A 40 7.30 -2.41 -1.28
CA PRO A 40 7.51 -2.81 -2.66
C PRO A 40 7.76 -4.31 -2.79
N ASP A 41 7.23 -4.90 -3.85
CA ASP A 41 7.41 -6.31 -4.21
C ASP A 41 7.61 -6.48 -5.72
N ALA A 42 7.56 -7.72 -6.20
CA ALA A 42 7.73 -8.02 -7.63
C ALA A 42 6.75 -7.26 -8.53
N THR A 43 5.52 -7.01 -8.06
CA THR A 43 4.52 -6.23 -8.79
C THR A 43 4.96 -4.77 -8.93
N THR A 44 5.52 -4.20 -7.86
CA THR A 44 6.09 -2.84 -7.90
C THR A 44 7.31 -2.77 -8.84
N MET A 45 8.21 -3.75 -8.76
CA MET A 45 9.42 -3.78 -9.60
C MET A 45 9.07 -3.93 -11.09
N ALA A 46 8.12 -4.80 -11.43
CA ALA A 46 7.64 -4.98 -12.80
C ALA A 46 7.00 -3.68 -13.33
N TRP A 47 6.17 -3.03 -12.52
CA TRP A 47 5.53 -1.77 -12.93
C TRP A 47 6.54 -0.65 -13.15
N LEU A 48 7.58 -0.54 -12.32
CA LEU A 48 8.65 0.46 -12.51
C LEU A 48 9.45 0.19 -13.80
N ALA A 49 9.72 -1.07 -14.12
CA ALA A 49 10.36 -1.45 -15.39
C ALA A 49 9.50 -1.06 -16.59
N ASP A 50 8.20 -1.36 -16.55
CA ASP A 50 7.25 -0.99 -17.60
C ASP A 50 7.09 0.53 -17.73
N ALA A 51 7.24 1.27 -16.62
CA ALA A 51 7.25 2.73 -16.59
C ALA A 51 8.56 3.34 -17.13
N GLY A 52 9.55 2.54 -17.52
CA GLY A 52 10.79 2.99 -18.15
C GLY A 52 11.92 3.32 -17.17
N VAL A 53 11.85 2.87 -15.92
CA VAL A 53 12.99 2.96 -15.00
C VAL A 53 14.13 2.07 -15.52
N ASP A 54 15.34 2.61 -15.59
CA ASP A 54 16.48 1.89 -16.16
C ASP A 54 16.91 0.70 -15.28
N ALA A 55 17.52 -0.30 -15.93
CA ALA A 55 17.91 -1.54 -15.28
C ALA A 55 18.93 -1.35 -14.14
N ALA A 56 19.81 -0.34 -14.22
CA ALA A 56 20.78 -0.08 -13.16
C ALA A 56 20.09 0.48 -11.91
N THR A 57 19.15 1.41 -12.09
CA THR A 57 18.30 1.93 -11.02
C THR A 57 17.43 0.83 -10.40
N LEU A 58 16.77 0.00 -11.21
CA LEU A 58 15.97 -1.13 -10.71
C LEU A 58 16.81 -2.12 -9.91
N ALA A 59 18.01 -2.47 -10.39
CA ALA A 59 18.92 -3.39 -9.71
C ALA A 59 19.48 -2.83 -8.40
N ALA A 60 19.53 -1.51 -8.24
CA ALA A 60 19.95 -0.85 -7.01
C ALA A 60 18.86 -0.83 -5.92
N ILE A 61 17.59 -1.08 -6.28
CA ILE A 61 16.50 -1.16 -5.32
C ILE A 61 16.54 -2.53 -4.64
N GLU A 62 16.76 -2.57 -3.32
CA GLU A 62 16.59 -3.76 -2.49
C GLU A 62 15.23 -3.73 -1.81
N PRO A 63 14.18 -4.42 -2.32
CA PRO A 63 12.82 -4.28 -1.80
C PRO A 63 12.69 -4.71 -0.34
N ARG A 64 13.58 -5.56 0.19
CA ARG A 64 13.56 -5.95 1.61
C ARG A 64 13.90 -4.82 2.55
N GLN A 65 14.69 -3.84 2.12
CA GLN A 65 15.01 -2.66 2.94
C GLN A 65 13.81 -1.72 3.15
N TRP A 66 12.78 -1.85 2.32
CA TRP A 66 11.59 -0.99 2.33
C TRP A 66 10.38 -1.69 2.98
N ARG A 67 10.64 -2.62 3.88
CA ARG A 67 9.62 -3.37 4.64
C ARG A 67 9.75 -3.05 6.12
N SER A 68 8.62 -2.85 6.78
CA SER A 68 8.58 -2.75 8.24
C SER A 68 9.08 -4.05 8.90
N ASP A 69 9.79 -3.91 10.01
CA ASP A 69 10.19 -5.03 10.86
C ASP A 69 8.95 -5.70 11.49
N ALA A 70 9.03 -7.00 11.74
CA ALA A 70 7.88 -7.78 12.22
C ALA A 70 7.39 -7.34 13.61
N ASP A 71 8.26 -6.75 14.42
CA ASP A 71 8.02 -6.26 15.77
C ASP A 71 8.01 -4.72 15.86
N ALA A 72 7.99 -4.03 14.71
CA ALA A 72 7.88 -2.58 14.69
C ALA A 72 6.61 -2.12 15.45
N PRO A 73 6.74 -1.21 16.43
CA PRO A 73 5.59 -0.75 17.19
C PRO A 73 4.66 0.09 16.31
N VAL A 74 3.35 -0.19 16.39
CA VAL A 74 2.30 0.55 15.67
C VAL A 74 1.27 1.08 16.66
N LEU A 75 0.66 2.23 16.34
CA LEU A 75 -0.35 2.84 17.21
C LEU A 75 -1.65 2.04 17.24
N ALA A 76 -1.99 1.39 16.12
CA ALA A 76 -3.15 0.52 16.00
C ALA A 76 -2.92 -0.52 14.89
N THR A 77 -3.59 -1.66 15.00
CA THR A 77 -3.67 -2.65 13.92
C THR A 77 -5.14 -2.92 13.62
N HIS A 78 -5.53 -2.75 12.36
CA HIS A 78 -6.87 -3.07 11.87
C HIS A 78 -6.78 -4.26 10.93
N ARG A 79 -7.54 -5.32 11.21
CA ARG A 79 -7.54 -6.54 10.40
C ARG A 79 -8.87 -6.68 9.69
N PHE A 80 -8.82 -6.84 8.38
CA PHE A 80 -9.98 -7.00 7.52
C PHE A 80 -9.90 -8.33 6.77
N ASP A 81 -11.03 -9.00 6.59
CA ASP A 81 -11.15 -10.14 5.68
C ASP A 81 -11.63 -9.65 4.32
N ALA A 82 -10.70 -9.55 3.37
CA ALA A 82 -10.99 -9.10 2.02
C ALA A 82 -11.97 -10.03 1.27
N GLY A 83 -12.03 -11.32 1.63
CA GLY A 83 -12.94 -12.28 1.00
C GLY A 83 -14.41 -12.03 1.33
N THR A 84 -14.68 -11.25 2.38
CA THR A 84 -16.04 -10.87 2.79
C THR A 84 -16.47 -9.50 2.26
N LEU A 85 -15.57 -8.76 1.60
CA LEU A 85 -15.89 -7.44 1.07
C LEU A 85 -16.80 -7.57 -0.16
N VAL A 86 -17.96 -6.93 -0.08
CA VAL A 86 -18.87 -6.74 -1.21
C VAL A 86 -18.70 -5.32 -1.78
N PRO A 87 -19.09 -5.06 -3.04
CA PRO A 87 -19.06 -3.72 -3.59
C PRO A 87 -19.71 -2.68 -2.67
N GLN A 88 -19.03 -1.57 -2.45
CA GLN A 88 -19.46 -0.47 -1.57
C GLN A 88 -19.70 0.81 -2.37
N VAL A 89 -20.56 1.67 -1.85
CA VAL A 89 -20.74 3.05 -2.32
C VAL A 89 -20.60 3.97 -1.13
N ALA A 90 -19.71 4.97 -1.21
CA ALA A 90 -19.62 6.01 -0.20
C ALA A 90 -20.85 6.92 -0.28
N ALA A 91 -21.50 7.16 0.85
CA ALA A 91 -22.71 7.98 0.90
C ALA A 91 -22.40 9.47 0.64
N PRO A 92 -23.38 10.27 0.20
CA PRO A 92 -23.21 11.71 0.10
C PRO A 92 -22.93 12.35 1.46
N HIS A 93 -22.07 13.37 1.48
CA HIS A 93 -21.79 14.24 2.65
C HIS A 93 -21.10 13.57 3.86
N SER A 94 -20.47 12.41 3.62
CA SER A 94 -19.74 11.47 4.51
C SER A 94 -20.54 10.21 4.82
#